data_AF-A0A1I5SHL4-F1
#
_entry.id   AF-A0A1I5SHL4-F1
#
_cell.length_a   1.000
_cell.length_b   1.000
_cell.length_c   1.000
_cell.angle_alpha   90.00
_cell.angle_beta   90.00
_cell.angle_gamma   90.00
#
_symmetry.space_group_name_H-M   'P 1'
#
loop_
_entity.id
_entity.type
_entity.pdbx_description
1 polymer ?
#
loop_
_entity_poly.entity_id
_entity_poly.type
_entity_poly.pdbx_seq_one_letter_code
_entity_poly.pdbx_strand_id
1 'polypeptide(L)'
;MRKTDLSTTRPDETGVIDLESCFDPIFDPPQSFLDTCRKYWEDYYDEMMSGKPSVPTFYVRDEDGTLYFYHGKTRIRVWEHFKPQGKSYGGIAADAIRFEAGAKAPAVKAS
;
A
#
# COMPACT_ATOMS: atom_id res chain seq x y z
N MET A 1 18.74 -31.00 -4.28
CA MET A 1 18.25 -31.41 -2.95
C MET A 1 17.04 -30.55 -2.66
N ARG A 2 15.80 -31.02 -2.57
CA ARG A 2 15.28 -32.31 -2.13
C ARG A 2 14.45 -32.96 -3.24
N LYS A 3 14.72 -34.23 -3.53
CA LYS A 3 13.75 -35.10 -4.17
C LYS A 3 12.78 -35.49 -3.06
N THR A 4 11.53 -35.09 -3.18
CA THR A 4 10.44 -35.72 -2.43
C THR A 4 9.60 -36.41 -3.47
N ASP A 5 9.80 -37.72 -3.53
CA ASP A 5 8.93 -38.66 -4.23
C ASP A 5 7.51 -38.47 -3.70
N LEU A 6 6.68 -37.70 -4.42
CA LEU A 6 5.25 -37.69 -4.19
C LEU A 6 4.59 -38.52 -5.28
N SER A 7 4.52 -39.81 -4.95
CA SER A 7 3.49 -40.77 -5.30
C SER A 7 2.61 -40.40 -6.49
N THR A 8 2.70 -41.24 -7.54
CA THR A 8 1.65 -41.47 -8.54
C THR A 8 0.34 -41.88 -7.85
N THR A 9 -0.34 -40.94 -7.22
CA THR A 9 -1.72 -41.11 -6.78
C THR A 9 -2.57 -40.48 -7.86
N ARG A 10 -3.42 -41.30 -8.48
CA ARG A 10 -4.42 -40.81 -9.41
C ARG A 10 -5.27 -39.75 -8.69
N PRO A 11 -5.72 -38.69 -9.39
CA PRO A 11 -6.40 -37.55 -8.77
C PRO A 11 -7.73 -37.87 -8.07
N ASP A 12 -8.17 -39.14 -8.05
CA ASP A 12 -9.44 -39.60 -7.50
C ASP A 12 -9.41 -40.06 -6.03
N GLU A 13 -8.24 -40.20 -5.39
CA GLU A 13 -8.18 -40.85 -4.06
C GLU A 13 -8.17 -39.91 -2.83
N THR A 14 -7.98 -38.60 -2.99
CA THR A 14 -8.04 -37.65 -1.84
C THR A 14 -9.02 -36.50 -2.00
N GLY A 15 -9.63 -36.33 -3.19
CA GLY A 15 -10.60 -35.25 -3.46
C GLY A 15 -10.03 -33.82 -3.37
N VAL A 16 -8.73 -33.67 -3.13
CA VAL A 16 -8.04 -32.38 -3.09
C VAL A 16 -7.42 -32.15 -4.45
N ILE A 17 -8.01 -31.25 -5.22
CA ILE A 17 -7.45 -30.81 -6.50
C ILE A 17 -6.24 -29.92 -6.19
N ASP A 18 -5.05 -30.38 -6.58
CA ASP A 18 -3.87 -29.52 -6.62
C ASP A 18 -4.01 -28.56 -7.81
N LEU A 19 -4.43 -27.33 -7.51
CA LEU A 19 -4.58 -26.28 -8.50
C LEU A 19 -3.23 -25.77 -9.03
N GLU A 20 -2.13 -26.04 -8.34
CA GLU A 20 -0.79 -25.57 -8.73
C GLU A 20 -0.16 -26.47 -9.80
N SER A 21 -0.48 -27.77 -9.82
CA SER A 21 -0.07 -28.71 -10.89
C SER A 21 -0.53 -28.30 -12.30
N CYS A 22 -1.58 -27.46 -12.43
CA CYS A 22 -2.03 -26.95 -13.73
C CYS A 22 -1.09 -25.91 -14.35
N PHE A 23 -0.13 -25.40 -13.57
CA PHE A 23 0.79 -24.33 -13.99
C PHE A 23 2.19 -24.83 -14.28
N ASP A 24 2.47 -26.12 -14.07
CA ASP A 24 3.74 -26.73 -14.46
C ASP A 24 3.80 -26.88 -15.99
N PRO A 25 4.83 -26.34 -16.65
CA PRO A 25 5.01 -26.53 -18.08
C PRO A 25 5.09 -28.01 -18.44
N ILE A 26 4.40 -28.42 -19.51
CA ILE A 26 4.51 -29.78 -20.06
C ILE A 26 5.95 -30.10 -20.50
N PHE A 27 6.75 -29.06 -20.79
CA PHE A 27 8.16 -29.15 -21.12
C PHE A 27 8.92 -27.91 -20.65
N ASP A 28 10.21 -28.07 -20.35
CA ASP A 28 11.11 -26.94 -20.10
C ASP A 28 11.40 -26.19 -21.41
N PRO A 29 11.03 -24.90 -21.53
CA PRO A 29 11.27 -24.16 -22.75
C PRO A 29 12.78 -23.90 -22.96
N PRO A 30 13.24 -23.76 -24.22
CA PRO A 30 14.62 -23.39 -24.51
C PRO A 30 15.01 -22.06 -23.85
N GLN A 31 16.27 -21.94 -23.42
CA GLN A 31 16.75 -20.73 -22.74
C GLN A 31 16.60 -19.46 -23.60
N SER A 32 16.82 -19.56 -24.91
CA SER A 32 16.66 -18.43 -25.83
C SER A 32 15.23 -17.87 -25.87
N PHE A 33 14.22 -18.72 -25.66
CA PHE A 33 12.83 -18.30 -25.53
C PHE A 33 12.60 -17.55 -24.21
N LEU A 34 13.12 -18.09 -23.09
CA LEU A 34 13.03 -17.42 -21.78
C LEU A 34 13.71 -16.06 -21.78
N ASP A 35 14.87 -15.93 -22.42
CA ASP A 35 15.60 -14.66 -22.52
C ASP A 35 14.82 -13.64 -23.37
N THR A 36 14.18 -14.10 -24.45
CA THR A 36 13.29 -13.27 -25.27
C THR A 36 12.08 -12.79 -24.46
N CYS A 37 11.43 -13.68 -23.71
CA CYS A 37 10.31 -13.32 -22.84
C CYS A 37 10.74 -12.34 -21.75
N ARG A 38 11.91 -12.54 -21.13
CA ARG A 38 12.44 -11.65 -20.09
C ARG A 38 12.68 -10.25 -20.66
N LYS A 39 13.36 -10.16 -21.79
CA LYS A 39 13.61 -8.89 -22.48
C LYS A 39 12.30 -8.18 -22.87
N TYR A 40 11.33 -8.92 -23.41
CA TYR A 40 9.99 -8.38 -23.69
C TYR A 40 9.32 -7.80 -22.45
N TRP A 41 9.39 -8.51 -21.32
CA TRP A 41 8.80 -8.05 -20.05
C TRP A 41 9.52 -6.86 -19.46
N GLU A 42 10.85 -6.80 -19.54
CA GLU A 42 11.66 -5.65 -19.12
C GLU A 42 11.35 -4.42 -19.97
N ASP A 43 11.39 -4.55 -21.30
CA ASP A 43 11.07 -3.48 -22.24
C ASP A 43 9.62 -2.99 -22.02
N TYR A 44 8.66 -3.91 -21.85
CA TYR A 44 7.26 -3.58 -21.51
C TYR A 44 7.15 -2.86 -20.17
N TYR A 45 7.84 -3.33 -19.13
CA TYR A 45 7.78 -2.72 -17.80
C TYR A 45 8.40 -1.33 -17.80
N ASP A 46 9.54 -1.15 -18.47
CA ASP A 46 10.21 0.14 -18.61
C ASP A 46 9.36 1.13 -19.40
N GLU A 47 8.73 0.70 -20.50
CA GLU A 47 7.76 1.52 -21.25
C GLU A 47 6.55 1.88 -20.37
N MET A 48 6.01 0.90 -19.66
CA MET A 48 4.81 1.05 -18.83
C MET A 48 5.08 1.88 -17.57
N MET A 49 6.33 1.97 -17.09
CA MET A 49 6.72 2.72 -15.89
C MET A 49 7.39 4.05 -16.21
N SER A 50 7.95 4.24 -17.41
CA SER A 50 8.48 5.53 -17.87
C SER A 50 7.39 6.61 -18.03
N GLY A 51 6.12 6.23 -18.09
CA GLY A 51 4.97 7.14 -18.25
C GLY A 51 4.01 7.22 -17.05
N LYS A 52 4.23 6.47 -15.95
CA LYS A 52 3.32 6.49 -14.79
C LYS A 52 3.78 7.52 -13.76
N PRO A 53 2.86 8.32 -13.20
CA PRO A 53 3.21 9.19 -12.06
C PRO A 53 3.72 8.32 -10.91
N SER A 54 4.70 8.86 -10.18
CA SER A 54 5.09 8.40 -8.84
C SER A 54 3.84 7.93 -8.11
N VAL A 55 3.87 6.66 -7.68
CA VAL A 55 2.83 5.92 -6.96
C VAL A 55 1.69 6.83 -6.45
N PRO A 56 0.44 6.71 -6.97
CA PRO A 56 -0.59 7.70 -6.72
C PRO A 56 -0.82 7.86 -5.21
N THR A 57 -0.66 9.09 -4.74
CA THR A 57 -0.95 9.51 -3.37
C THR A 57 -2.26 10.27 -3.33
N PHE A 58 -3.24 9.77 -2.60
CA PHE A 58 -4.55 10.41 -2.49
C PHE A 58 -5.21 10.06 -1.17
N TYR A 59 -6.15 10.90 -0.75
CA TYR A 59 -6.98 10.64 0.41
C TYR A 59 -8.35 10.11 -0.06
N VAL A 60 -8.84 9.06 0.59
CA VAL A 60 -10.16 8.47 0.33
C VAL A 60 -10.93 8.40 1.63
N ARG A 61 -12.22 8.69 1.56
CA ARG A 61 -13.16 8.45 2.65
C ARG A 61 -13.93 7.16 2.36
N ASP A 62 -13.85 6.21 3.28
CA ASP A 62 -14.52 4.91 3.20
C ASP A 62 -16.01 5.04 3.62
N GLU A 63 -16.83 3.99 3.46
CA GLU A 63 -18.29 4.03 3.69
C GLU A 63 -18.66 4.36 5.15
N ASP A 64 -17.82 3.94 6.09
CA ASP A 64 -17.88 4.22 7.52
C ASP A 64 -17.41 5.65 7.86
N GLY A 65 -17.02 6.43 6.86
CA GLY A 65 -16.56 7.81 6.98
C GLY A 65 -15.10 7.93 7.39
N THR A 66 -14.38 6.83 7.59
CA THR A 66 -12.97 6.82 7.99
C THR A 66 -12.10 7.36 6.86
N LEU A 67 -11.26 8.34 7.17
CA LEU A 67 -10.32 8.90 6.21
C LEU A 67 -9.09 8.01 6.12
N TYR A 68 -8.71 7.66 4.89
CA TYR A 68 -7.52 6.88 4.60
C TYR A 68 -6.62 7.64 3.64
N PHE A 69 -5.33 7.57 3.89
CA PHE A 69 -4.30 7.97 2.95
C PHE A 69 -3.82 6.75 2.19
N TYR A 70 -3.92 6.81 0.86
CA TYR A 70 -3.46 5.78 -0.05
C TYR A 70 -2.13 6.21 -0.65
N HIS A 71 -1.15 5.30 -0.57
CA HIS A 71 0.11 5.41 -1.28
C HIS A 71 0.37 4.06 -1.95
N GLY A 72 -0.02 3.96 -3.23
CA GLY A 72 0.06 2.72 -3.98
C GLY A 72 -0.91 1.68 -3.46
N LYS A 73 -0.39 0.57 -2.91
CA LYS A 73 -1.21 -0.50 -2.32
C LYS A 73 -1.40 -0.36 -0.81
N THR A 74 -0.77 0.64 -0.19
CA THR A 74 -0.82 0.85 1.26
C THR A 74 -1.98 1.77 1.62
N ARG A 75 -2.78 1.35 2.60
CA ARG A 75 -3.91 2.09 3.16
C ARG A 75 -3.63 2.45 4.62
N ILE A 76 -3.53 3.75 4.92
CA ILE A 76 -3.20 4.24 6.28
C ILE A 76 -4.41 5.00 6.83
N ARG A 77 -4.90 4.61 8.01
CA ARG A 77 -6.00 5.31 8.68
C ARG A 77 -5.53 6.67 9.18
N VAL A 78 -6.22 7.73 8.77
CA VAL A 78 -5.93 9.11 9.12
C VAL A 78 -6.87 9.52 10.25
N TRP A 79 -6.30 9.77 11.43
CA TRP A 79 -7.03 10.38 12.54
C TRP A 79 -7.14 11.89 12.38
N GLU A 80 -6.20 12.49 11.65
CA GLU A 80 -6.05 13.92 11.49
C GLU A 80 -5.12 14.24 10.31
N HIS A 81 -5.37 15.32 9.57
CA HIS A 81 -4.42 15.82 8.58
C HIS A 81 -4.24 17.34 8.68
N PHE A 82 -3.05 17.81 8.31
CA PHE A 82 -2.72 19.23 8.26
C PHE A 82 -3.50 19.90 7.12
N LYS A 83 -3.80 21.19 7.29
CA LYS A 83 -4.43 21.98 6.22
C LYS A 83 -3.40 22.27 5.11
N PRO A 84 -3.82 22.32 3.84
CA PRO A 84 -2.92 22.62 2.71
C PRO A 84 -2.18 23.96 2.84
N GLN A 85 -2.78 24.95 3.50
CA GLN A 85 -2.19 26.26 3.81
C GLN A 85 -2.60 26.69 5.22
N GLY A 86 -2.10 26.01 6.26
CA GLY A 86 -2.45 26.36 7.64
C GLY A 86 -1.80 25.46 8.70
N LYS A 87 -2.19 25.68 9.95
CA LYS A 87 -1.65 24.93 11.10
C LYS A 87 -2.27 23.55 11.21
N SER A 88 -1.51 22.64 11.81
CA SER A 88 -2.02 21.36 12.28
C SER A 88 -3.08 21.57 13.33
N TYR A 89 -3.97 20.60 13.50
CA TYR A 89 -4.89 20.60 14.62
C TYR A 89 -4.17 20.64 15.96
N GLY A 90 -3.09 19.88 16.16
CA GLY A 90 -2.30 19.99 17.39
C GLY A 90 -1.78 21.41 17.63
N GLY A 91 -1.43 22.14 16.56
CA GLY A 91 -1.00 23.53 16.61
C GLY A 91 -2.15 24.48 16.96
N ILE A 92 -3.35 24.21 16.42
CA ILE A 92 -4.55 24.95 16.79
C ILE A 92 -4.93 24.66 18.26
N ALA A 93 -4.84 23.41 18.69
CA ALA A 93 -5.14 22.99 20.05
C ALA A 93 -4.22 23.67 21.08
N ALA A 94 -2.93 23.73 20.78
CA ALA A 94 -1.96 24.41 21.63
C ALA A 94 -2.18 25.93 21.70
N ASP A 95 -2.57 26.55 20.58
CA ASP A 95 -2.85 27.99 20.54
C ASP A 95 -4.09 28.34 21.40
N ALA A 96 -5.13 27.50 21.36
CA ALA A 96 -6.33 27.67 22.18
C ALA A 96 -6.03 27.55 23.68
N ILE A 97 -5.24 26.56 24.08
CA ILE A 97 -4.87 26.36 25.49
C ILE A 97 -4.15 27.59 26.05
N ARG A 98 -3.23 28.18 25.27
CA ARG A 98 -2.47 29.38 25.67
C ARG A 98 -3.36 30.61 25.79
N PHE A 99 -4.31 30.78 24.88
CA PHE A 99 -5.23 31.91 24.91
C PHE A 99 -6.08 31.90 26.18
N GLU A 100 -6.65 30.74 26.55
CA GLU A 100 -7.43 30.56 27.77
C GLU A 100 -6.61 30.77 29.06
N ALA A 101 -5.38 30.23 29.08
CA ALA A 101 -4.48 30.44 30.20
C ALA A 101 -4.14 31.94 30.38
N GLY A 102 -4.04 32.69 29.27
CA GLY A 102 -3.82 34.14 29.29
C GLY A 102 -5.04 34.97 29.70
N ALA A 103 -6.24 34.59 29.29
CA ALA A 103 -7.49 35.31 29.60
C ALA A 103 -7.91 35.20 31.08
N LYS A 104 -7.45 34.16 31.78
CA LYS A 104 -7.69 33.95 33.21
C LYS A 104 -6.64 34.60 34.12
N ALA A 105 -5.61 35.23 33.55
CA ALA A 105 -4.68 36.03 34.33
C ALA A 105 -5.42 37.27 34.86
N PRO A 106 -5.46 37.52 36.18
CA PRO A 106 -6.11 38.70 36.71
C PRO A 106 -5.43 39.94 36.13
N ALA A 107 -6.22 40.89 35.63
CA ALA A 107 -5.73 42.19 35.24
C ALA A 107 -5.03 42.82 36.46
N VAL A 108 -3.70 42.86 36.44
CA VAL A 108 -2.93 43.66 37.38
C VAL A 108 -3.33 45.11 37.12
N LYS A 109 -4.24 45.64 37.93
CA LYS A 109 -4.54 47.06 37.93
C LYS A 109 -3.29 47.77 38.43
N ALA A 110 -2.59 48.46 37.53
CA ALA A 110 -1.59 49.44 37.89
C ALA A 110 -2.27 50.50 38.78
N SER A 111 -1.79 50.62 40.02
CA SER A 111 -2.06 51.76 40.90
C SER A 111 -1.07 52.88 40.59
#